data_AF-A0A7Y0N0P9-F1
#
_entry.id   AF-A0A7Y0N0P9-F1
#
_cell.length_a   1.000
_cell.length_b   1.000
_cell.length_c   1.000
_cell.angle_alpha   90.00
_cell.angle_beta   90.00
_cell.angle_gamma   90.00
#
_symmetry.space_group_name_H-M   'P 1'
#
loop_
_entity.id
_entity.type
_entity.pdbx_description
1 polymer ?
#
loop_
_entity_poly.entity_id
_entity_poly.type
_entity_poly.pdbx_seq_one_letter_code
_entity_poly.pdbx_strand_id
1 'polypeptide(L)'
;MELNDMAQFNEPISSQLLAIDENLTQLVTDIDILSSVNPLNYAQERERFINNKYSQEPNFQYQKAPLDTHQSKRRLYELPLEHIEDTQLQKLYEDVIQSYADKLDQVNTIGTQEFLYNSLRYYGEPSAKDI
;
A
#
# COMPACT_ATOMS: atom_id res chain seq x y z
N MET A 1 -17.05 2.47 -47.88
CA MET A 1 -17.16 0.99 -47.91
C MET A 1 -15.71 0.54 -48.06
N GLU A 2 -15.00 0.11 -47.04
CA GLU A 2 -15.40 -0.72 -45.90
C GLU A 2 -14.87 -0.15 -44.57
N LEU A 3 -15.75 -0.11 -43.58
CA LEU A 3 -15.45 0.03 -42.16
C LEU A 3 -15.31 -1.40 -41.64
N ASN A 4 -14.08 -1.90 -41.47
CA ASN A 4 -13.89 -3.19 -40.82
C ASN A 4 -12.48 -3.30 -40.22
N ASP A 5 -12.25 -2.61 -39.11
CA ASP A 5 -11.07 -2.80 -38.24
C ASP A 5 -11.36 -2.35 -36.79
N MET A 6 -12.54 -2.71 -36.26
CA MET A 6 -12.90 -2.50 -34.84
C MET A 6 -13.45 -3.74 -34.15
N ALA A 7 -13.22 -4.92 -34.70
CA ALA A 7 -13.56 -6.17 -34.04
C ALA A 7 -12.29 -6.83 -33.51
N GLN A 8 -11.91 -6.53 -32.27
CA GLN A 8 -11.18 -7.45 -31.38
C GLN A 8 -10.88 -6.79 -30.03
N PHE A 9 -11.79 -6.85 -29.06
CA PHE A 9 -11.50 -6.85 -27.61
C PHE A 9 -12.71 -7.40 -26.86
N ASN A 10 -12.97 -8.70 -27.01
CA ASN A 10 -13.89 -9.44 -26.15
C ASN A 10 -13.37 -10.88 -26.08
N GLU A 11 -12.09 -11.05 -25.78
CA GLU A 11 -11.64 -12.35 -25.31
C GLU A 11 -12.21 -12.57 -23.90
N PRO A 12 -12.79 -13.75 -23.61
CA PRO A 12 -13.26 -14.06 -22.28
C PRO A 12 -12.07 -14.03 -21.32
N ILE A 13 -12.22 -13.31 -20.21
CA ILE A 13 -11.22 -13.26 -19.13
C ILE A 13 -10.91 -14.69 -18.70
N SER A 14 -9.63 -15.06 -18.69
CA SER A 14 -9.23 -16.41 -18.35
C SER A 14 -9.57 -16.71 -16.87
N SER A 15 -10.05 -17.93 -16.61
CA SER A 15 -10.32 -18.37 -15.23
C SER A 15 -9.10 -18.28 -14.31
N GLN A 16 -7.90 -18.38 -14.90
CA GLN A 16 -6.64 -18.26 -14.21
C GLN A 16 -6.34 -16.81 -13.78
N LEU A 17 -6.62 -15.84 -14.65
CA LEU A 17 -6.49 -14.43 -14.31
C LEU A 17 -7.45 -14.03 -13.19
N LEU A 18 -8.71 -14.51 -13.23
CA LEU A 18 -9.68 -14.30 -12.15
C LEU A 18 -9.18 -14.87 -10.82
N ALA A 19 -8.58 -16.06 -10.82
CA ALA A 19 -8.04 -16.66 -9.61
C ALA A 19 -6.84 -15.88 -9.03
N ILE A 20 -5.98 -15.32 -9.90
CA ILE A 20 -4.87 -14.44 -9.46
C ILE A 20 -5.44 -13.16 -8.85
N ASP A 21 -6.44 -12.56 -9.48
CA ASP A 21 -7.09 -11.33 -9.02
C ASP A 21 -7.78 -11.50 -7.66
N GLU A 22 -8.54 -12.59 -7.51
CA GLU A 22 -9.18 -12.95 -6.24
C GLU A 22 -8.15 -13.17 -5.13
N ASN A 23 -7.04 -13.86 -5.43
CA ASN A 23 -5.97 -14.09 -4.46
C ASN A 23 -5.30 -12.79 -4.06
N LEU A 24 -4.93 -11.94 -5.02
CA LEU A 24 -4.38 -10.62 -4.77
C LEU A 24 -5.32 -9.79 -3.89
N THR A 25 -6.61 -9.75 -4.24
CA THR A 25 -7.64 -9.03 -3.47
C THR A 25 -7.68 -9.50 -2.02
N GLN A 26 -7.66 -10.82 -1.78
CA GLN A 26 -7.65 -11.38 -0.43
C GLN A 26 -6.39 -10.99 0.35
N LEU A 27 -5.23 -11.01 -0.29
CA LEU A 27 -3.95 -10.65 0.35
C LEU A 27 -3.87 -9.18 0.76
N VAL A 28 -4.56 -8.29 0.05
CA VAL A 28 -4.43 -6.84 0.25
C VAL A 28 -5.55 -6.22 1.06
N THR A 29 -6.68 -6.91 1.23
CA THR A 29 -7.89 -6.40 1.91
C THR A 29 -7.59 -5.92 3.34
N ASP A 30 -6.74 -6.63 4.08
CA ASP A 30 -6.44 -6.33 5.48
C ASP A 30 -5.28 -5.32 5.66
N ILE A 31 -4.70 -4.82 4.56
CA ILE A 31 -3.59 -3.85 4.61
C ILE A 31 -4.16 -2.43 4.77
N ASP A 32 -4.57 -2.09 5.99
CA ASP A 32 -4.95 -0.73 6.38
C ASP A 32 -3.87 -0.04 7.22
N ILE A 33 -3.43 1.12 6.74
CA ILE A 33 -2.44 1.96 7.42
C ILE A 33 -3.09 3.10 8.21
N LEU A 34 -4.25 3.60 7.77
CA LEU A 34 -4.84 4.83 8.30
C LEU A 34 -5.27 4.68 9.76
N SER A 35 -5.72 3.49 10.15
CA SER A 35 -6.00 3.17 11.55
C SER A 35 -4.75 3.15 12.43
N SER A 36 -3.58 2.83 11.86
CA SER A 36 -2.33 2.61 12.62
C SER A 36 -1.44 3.85 12.74
N VAL A 37 -1.61 4.86 11.88
CA VAL A 37 -0.78 6.09 11.90
C VAL A 37 -1.12 7.05 13.03
N ASN A 38 -2.28 6.92 13.68
CA ASN A 38 -2.67 7.81 14.76
C ASN A 38 -2.04 7.37 16.09
N PRO A 39 -1.26 8.22 16.78
CA PRO A 39 -0.74 7.88 18.10
C PRO A 39 -1.86 7.66 19.12
N LEU A 40 -1.75 6.60 19.92
CA LEU A 40 -2.68 6.26 21.01
C LEU A 40 -2.74 7.37 22.07
N ASN A 41 -1.64 8.09 22.27
CA ASN A 41 -1.50 9.16 23.26
C ASN A 41 -1.50 10.58 22.65
N TYR A 42 -1.98 10.75 21.41
CA TYR A 42 -1.94 12.04 20.70
C TYR A 42 -2.45 13.22 21.53
N ALA A 43 -3.65 13.09 22.12
CA ALA A 43 -4.28 14.17 22.88
C ALA A 43 -3.44 14.58 24.11
N GLN A 44 -2.90 13.59 24.83
CA GLN A 44 -2.09 13.81 26.02
C GLN A 44 -0.76 14.50 25.69
N GLU A 45 -0.05 14.02 24.67
CA GLU A 45 1.23 14.59 24.27
C GLU A 45 1.08 15.98 23.67
N ARG A 46 -0.01 16.23 22.94
CA ARG A 46 -0.35 17.58 22.45
C ARG A 46 -0.55 18.57 23.60
N GLU A 47 -1.28 18.17 24.65
CA GLU A 47 -1.47 19.03 25.82
C GLU A 47 -0.15 19.31 26.55
N ARG A 48 0.68 18.28 26.74
CA ARG A 48 2.03 18.41 27.34
C ARG A 48 2.91 19.35 26.52
N PHE A 49 2.92 19.21 25.20
CA PHE A 49 3.70 20.04 24.28
C PHE A 49 3.38 21.53 24.42
N ILE A 50 2.07 21.85 24.44
CA ILE A 50 1.59 23.23 24.60
C ILE A 50 1.92 23.76 26.01
N ASN A 51 1.66 22.98 27.05
CA ASN A 51 1.91 23.38 28.44
C ASN A 51 3.40 23.60 28.73
N ASN A 52 4.27 22.84 28.08
CA ASN A 52 5.73 22.99 28.17
C ASN A 52 6.28 24.08 27.22
N LYS A 53 5.42 24.92 26.62
CA LYS A 53 5.81 26.00 25.69
C LYS A 53 6.72 25.49 24.56
N TYR A 54 6.40 24.34 24.00
CA TYR A 54 7.10 23.77 22.84
C TYR A 54 8.57 23.38 23.12
N SER A 55 8.98 23.27 24.39
CA SER A 55 10.38 23.01 24.77
C SER A 55 10.76 21.53 24.83
N GLN A 56 9.78 20.62 24.82
CA GLN A 56 10.00 19.17 24.85
C GLN A 56 9.28 18.53 23.68
N GLU A 57 9.94 17.62 22.97
CA GLU A 57 9.31 16.89 21.87
C GLU A 57 8.29 15.87 22.40
N PRO A 58 7.12 15.73 21.73
CA PRO A 58 6.15 14.68 22.01
C PRO A 58 6.75 13.27 21.93
N ASN A 59 6.42 12.39 22.88
CA ASN A 59 6.77 10.97 22.80
C ASN A 59 5.54 10.14 22.41
N PHE A 60 5.33 9.96 21.11
CA PHE A 60 4.17 9.26 20.58
C PHE A 60 4.27 7.73 20.73
N GLN A 61 3.16 7.13 21.14
CA GLN A 61 2.99 5.69 21.23
C GLN A 61 2.00 5.24 20.16
N TYR A 62 2.41 4.30 19.32
CA TYR A 62 1.60 3.80 18.21
C TYR A 62 1.08 2.40 18.49
N GLN A 63 -0.03 2.05 17.85
CA GLN A 63 -0.52 0.68 17.87
C GLN A 63 0.46 -0.21 17.11
N LYS A 64 0.81 -1.37 17.69
CA LYS A 64 1.56 -2.38 16.92
C LYS A 64 0.67 -2.92 15.82
N ALA A 65 1.17 -2.91 14.59
CA ALA A 65 0.50 -3.55 13.48
C ALA A 65 0.23 -5.02 13.84
N PRO A 66 -1.03 -5.50 13.78
CA PRO A 66 -1.34 -6.91 14.01
C PRO A 66 -0.85 -7.82 12.88
N LEU A 67 -0.38 -7.22 11.78
CA LEU A 67 0.00 -7.88 10.54
C LEU A 67 1.50 -8.24 10.50
N ASP A 68 1.81 -9.49 10.17
CA ASP A 68 3.17 -9.89 9.81
C ASP A 68 3.48 -9.42 8.37
N THR A 69 4.10 -8.25 8.27
CA THR A 69 4.44 -7.60 7.00
C THR A 69 5.38 -8.44 6.15
N HIS A 70 6.30 -9.20 6.76
CA HIS A 70 7.22 -10.09 6.04
C HIS A 70 6.49 -11.28 5.43
N GLN A 71 5.55 -11.89 6.16
CA GLN A 71 4.73 -12.97 5.63
C GLN A 71 3.84 -12.49 4.49
N SER A 72 3.19 -11.33 4.64
CA SER A 72 2.32 -10.77 3.61
C SER A 72 3.09 -10.48 2.32
N LYS A 73 4.29 -9.91 2.42
CA LYS A 73 5.18 -9.71 1.26
C LYS A 73 5.49 -11.00 0.53
N ARG A 74 5.86 -12.06 1.26
CA ARG A 74 6.15 -13.36 0.64
C ARG A 74 4.96 -13.85 -0.16
N ARG A 75 3.76 -13.82 0.42
CA ARG A 75 2.53 -14.26 -0.28
C ARG A 75 2.22 -13.43 -1.53
N LEU A 76 2.45 -12.12 -1.49
CA LEU A 76 2.29 -11.26 -2.67
C LEU A 76 3.26 -11.66 -3.79
N TYR A 77 4.53 -11.85 -3.48
CA TYR A 77 5.54 -12.24 -4.48
C TYR A 77 5.44 -13.69 -4.96
N GLU A 78 4.68 -14.53 -4.27
CA GLU A 78 4.36 -15.92 -4.67
C GLU A 78 3.18 -16.01 -5.65
N LEU A 79 2.49 -14.89 -5.95
CA LEU A 79 1.43 -14.88 -6.95
C LEU A 79 1.98 -15.29 -8.32
N PRO A 80 1.35 -16.25 -9.01
CA PRO A 80 1.95 -16.91 -10.17
C PRO A 80 1.71 -16.11 -11.46
N LEU A 81 2.24 -14.89 -11.51
CA LEU A 81 2.07 -13.92 -12.60
C LEU A 81 2.63 -14.41 -13.94
N GLU A 82 3.53 -15.39 -13.95
CA GLU A 82 4.07 -16.03 -15.15
C GLU A 82 3.00 -16.70 -16.02
N HIS A 83 1.81 -16.93 -15.46
CA HIS A 83 0.67 -17.47 -16.21
C HIS A 83 -0.22 -16.40 -16.86
N ILE A 84 0.10 -15.12 -16.68
CA ILE A 84 -0.60 -14.03 -17.38
C ILE A 84 0.01 -13.91 -18.78
N GLU A 85 -0.79 -14.19 -19.81
CA GLU A 85 -0.32 -14.21 -21.20
C GLU A 85 -0.01 -12.81 -21.75
N ASP A 86 -0.82 -11.81 -21.37
CA ASP A 86 -0.61 -10.42 -21.76
C ASP A 86 0.52 -9.80 -20.92
N THR A 87 1.61 -9.41 -21.58
CA THR A 87 2.80 -8.85 -20.93
C THR A 87 2.57 -7.48 -20.30
N GLN A 88 1.66 -6.67 -20.84
CA GLN A 88 1.30 -5.37 -20.24
C GLN A 88 0.47 -5.58 -18.98
N LEU A 89 -0.45 -6.54 -19.02
CA LEU A 89 -1.26 -6.90 -17.86
C LEU A 89 -0.39 -7.52 -16.77
N GLN A 90 0.52 -8.45 -17.12
CA GLN A 90 1.49 -9.00 -16.19
C GLN A 90 2.28 -7.88 -15.50
N LYS A 91 2.76 -6.92 -16.28
CA LYS A 91 3.51 -5.77 -15.75
C LYS A 91 2.68 -4.92 -14.79
N LEU A 92 1.40 -4.70 -15.11
CA LEU A 92 0.47 -4.00 -14.21
C LEU A 92 0.33 -4.74 -12.87
N TYR A 93 0.16 -6.06 -12.87
CA TYR A 93 0.08 -6.84 -11.63
C TYR A 93 1.39 -6.80 -10.84
N GLU A 94 2.55 -6.87 -11.49
CA GLU A 94 3.85 -6.68 -10.83
C GLU A 94 3.94 -5.33 -10.12
N ASP A 95 3.52 -4.25 -10.79
CA ASP A 95 3.57 -2.90 -10.24
C ASP A 95 2.59 -2.74 -9.07
N VAL A 96 1.41 -3.37 -9.13
CA VAL A 96 0.45 -3.43 -8.02
C VAL A 96 1.03 -4.19 -6.82
N ILE A 97 1.63 -5.37 -7.05
CA ILE A 97 2.32 -6.15 -6.01
C ILE A 97 3.43 -5.32 -5.36
N GLN A 98 4.25 -4.64 -6.16
CA GLN A 98 5.34 -3.81 -5.64
C GLN A 98 4.80 -2.63 -4.83
N SER A 99 3.69 -2.02 -5.27
CA SER A 99 3.00 -0.97 -4.50
C SER A 99 2.56 -1.50 -3.13
N TYR A 100 1.88 -2.64 -3.05
CA TYR A 100 1.49 -3.21 -1.76
C TYR A 100 2.68 -3.63 -0.88
N ALA A 101 3.77 -4.11 -1.48
CA ALA A 101 5.00 -4.38 -0.74
C ALA A 101 5.60 -3.10 -0.12
N ASP A 102 5.60 -1.99 -0.85
CA ASP A 102 6.05 -0.69 -0.34
C ASP A 102 5.12 -0.19 0.78
N LYS A 103 3.80 -0.39 0.65
CA LYS A 103 2.83 -0.10 1.70
C LYS A 103 3.07 -0.92 2.98
N LEU A 104 3.43 -2.20 2.83
CA LEU A 104 3.77 -3.06 3.97
C LEU A 104 5.05 -2.59 4.69
N ASP A 105 6.04 -2.06 3.96
CA ASP A 105 7.21 -1.41 4.58
C ASP A 105 6.82 -0.18 5.37
N GLN A 106 5.91 0.63 4.83
CA GLN A 106 5.39 1.80 5.52
C GLN A 106 4.67 1.43 6.83
N VAL A 107 3.85 0.38 6.81
CA VAL A 107 3.19 -0.16 8.02
C VAL A 107 4.23 -0.62 9.05
N ASN A 108 5.30 -1.28 8.60
CA ASN A 108 6.34 -1.81 9.50
C ASN A 108 7.19 -0.72 10.16
N THR A 109 7.28 0.46 9.56
CA THR A 109 8.10 1.58 10.07
C THR A 109 7.30 2.62 10.84
N ILE A 110 6.00 2.41 11.09
CA ILE A 110 5.19 3.32 11.91
C ILE A 110 5.87 3.57 13.27
N GLY A 111 6.00 4.84 13.63
CA GLY A 111 6.64 5.28 14.87
C GLY A 111 8.17 5.39 14.80
N THR A 112 8.77 5.17 13.64
CA THR A 112 10.20 5.38 13.39
C THR A 112 10.43 6.48 12.34
N GLN A 113 11.68 6.95 12.20
CA GLN A 113 12.01 8.00 11.22
C GLN A 113 11.85 7.49 9.78
N GLU A 114 12.02 6.19 9.57
CA GLU A 114 11.85 5.49 8.30
C GLU A 114 10.41 5.56 7.76
N PHE A 115 9.40 5.79 8.62
CA PHE A 115 8.02 6.00 8.20
C PHE A 115 7.88 7.14 7.19
N LEU A 116 8.55 8.26 7.43
CA LEU A 116 8.47 9.43 6.56
C LEU A 116 9.02 9.10 5.17
N TYR A 117 10.20 8.50 5.11
CA TYR A 117 10.84 8.13 3.84
C TYR A 117 10.01 7.10 3.05
N ASN A 118 9.45 6.10 3.74
CA ASN A 118 8.57 5.11 3.10
C ASN A 118 7.25 5.74 2.63
N SER A 119 6.72 6.72 3.37
CA SER A 119 5.53 7.47 2.97
C SER A 119 5.75 8.29 1.72
N LEU A 120 6.87 9.00 1.64
CA LEU A 120 7.23 9.81 0.48
C LEU A 120 7.49 8.94 -0.75
N ARG A 121 8.10 7.77 -0.58
CA ARG A 121 8.29 6.80 -1.66
C ARG A 121 6.95 6.28 -2.20
N TYR A 122 5.98 6.02 -1.33
CA TYR A 122 4.69 5.45 -1.72
C TYR A 122 3.72 6.50 -2.28
N TYR A 123 3.56 7.64 -1.60
CA TYR A 123 2.59 8.69 -1.95
C TYR A 123 3.19 9.83 -2.79
N GLY A 124 4.51 9.95 -2.85
CA GLY A 124 5.20 11.11 -3.39
C GLY A 124 5.36 12.23 -2.35
N GLU A 125 6.12 13.25 -2.72
CA GLU A 125 6.22 14.49 -1.95
C GLU A 125 4.95 15.33 -2.13
N PRO A 126 4.34 15.82 -1.03
CA PRO A 126 3.20 16.72 -1.12
C PRO A 126 3.56 17.97 -1.91
N SER A 127 2.71 18.34 -2.86
CA SER A 127 2.87 19.53 -3.67
C SER A 127 1.86 20.61 -3.27
N ALA A 128 2.05 21.84 -3.76
CA ALA A 128 1.09 22.93 -3.55
C ALA A 128 -0.31 22.66 -4.13
N LYS A 129 -0.49 21.59 -4.93
CA LYS A 129 -1.80 21.18 -5.46
C LYS A 129 -2.58 20.28 -4.50
N ASP A 130 -1.93 19.78 -3.45
CA ASP A 130 -2.49 18.78 -2.52
C ASP A 130 -2.97 19.40 -1.19
N ILE A 131 -2.93 20.74 -1.08
CA ILE A 131 -3.31 21.56 0.10
C ILE A 131 -4.55 22.39 -0.24
#